data_AF-A0A6B0HJL7-F1
#
_entry.id   AF-A0A6B0HJL7-F1
#
_cell.length_a   1.000
_cell.length_b   1.000
_cell.length_c   1.000
_cell.angle_alpha   90.00
_cell.angle_beta   90.00
_cell.angle_gamma   90.00
#
_symmetry.space_group_name_H-M   'P 1'
#
loop_
_entity.id
_entity.type
_entity.pdbx_description
1 polymer ?
#
loop_
_entity_poly.entity_id
_entity_poly.type
_entity_poly.pdbx_seq_one_letter_code
_entity_poly.pdbx_strand_id
1 'polypeptide(L)'
;MYANNTRDLQGLDRADASPETTRWAARTALERDLLIATAFLEHTDTPATAHQLKRALESWYTDIGHADLYNALNSLTTDHLLEGTTTTPRNHYYLTPGGYHLLETYIDHLQTINNAPSSTTTVTITLEHPITPGDIERAYTKLQTHMEGHR
;
A
#
# COMPACT_ATOMS: atom_id res chain seq x y z
N MET A 1 7.70 -4.59 24.55
CA MET A 1 6.73 -4.16 23.52
C MET A 1 7.48 -4.14 22.21
N TYR A 2 7.41 -5.22 21.43
CA TYR A 2 7.96 -5.24 20.09
C TYR A 2 6.84 -4.80 19.16
N ALA A 3 7.06 -3.71 18.43
CA ALA A 3 6.10 -3.22 17.47
C ALA A 3 5.84 -4.34 16.44
N ASN A 4 4.59 -4.78 16.32
CA ASN A 4 4.14 -5.68 15.27
C ASN A 4 4.08 -4.91 13.94
N ASN A 5 5.23 -4.35 13.55
CA ASN A 5 5.41 -3.55 12.37
C ASN A 5 6.32 -4.37 11.45
N THR A 6 5.71 -5.13 10.55
CA THR A 6 6.40 -5.93 9.52
C THR A 6 7.32 -5.09 8.62
N ARG A 7 7.30 -3.76 8.77
CA ARG A 7 8.19 -2.78 8.13
C ARG A 7 9.55 -2.52 8.80
N ASP A 8 9.86 -3.04 9.99
CA ASP A 8 11.26 -3.03 10.47
C ASP A 8 12.19 -3.78 9.49
N LEU A 9 11.62 -4.58 8.59
CA LEU A 9 12.31 -5.26 7.50
C LEU A 9 12.34 -4.45 6.18
N GLN A 10 11.63 -3.33 6.05
CA GLN A 10 11.50 -2.53 4.82
C GLN A 10 11.77 -1.05 5.11
N GLY A 11 12.97 -0.71 5.59
CA GLY A 11 13.38 0.68 5.77
C GLY A 11 13.10 1.54 4.52
N LEU A 12 12.97 2.86 4.69
CA LEU A 12 12.61 3.84 3.65
C LEU A 12 13.34 3.65 2.31
N ASP A 13 14.55 3.08 2.35
CA ASP A 13 15.46 2.87 1.22
C ASP A 13 15.57 1.42 0.73
N ARG A 14 14.75 0.48 1.23
CA ARG A 14 14.86 -0.94 0.85
C ARG A 14 14.05 -1.25 -0.42
N ALA A 15 14.72 -1.83 -1.41
CA ALA A 15 14.07 -2.39 -2.60
C ALA A 15 13.01 -3.43 -2.17
N ASP A 16 11.85 -3.36 -2.82
CA ASP A 16 10.78 -4.36 -2.64
C ASP A 16 11.29 -5.72 -3.15
N ALA A 17 10.74 -6.82 -2.63
CA ALA A 17 11.08 -8.18 -3.06
C ALA A 17 10.56 -8.50 -4.48
N SER A 18 9.95 -7.52 -5.15
CA SER A 18 9.62 -7.56 -6.57
C SER A 18 10.87 -7.80 -7.41
N PRO A 19 10.78 -8.55 -8.53
CA PRO A 19 11.91 -8.80 -9.41
C PRO A 19 12.54 -7.47 -9.85
N GLU A 20 13.87 -7.39 -9.74
CA GLU A 20 14.70 -6.19 -9.97
C GLU A 20 14.46 -5.54 -11.34
N THR A 21 13.85 -6.25 -12.28
CA THR A 21 13.56 -5.80 -13.64
C THR A 21 12.24 -5.03 -13.79
N THR A 22 11.45 -4.89 -12.72
CA THR A 22 10.17 -4.17 -12.81
C THR A 22 10.34 -2.67 -12.54
N ARG A 23 9.63 -1.84 -13.31
CA ARG A 23 9.55 -0.39 -13.09
C ARG A 23 9.01 -0.04 -11.68
N TRP A 24 8.37 -1.01 -11.02
CA TRP A 24 7.97 -0.98 -9.61
C TRP A 24 9.15 -1.17 -8.64
N ALA A 25 10.05 -2.13 -8.89
CA ALA A 25 11.24 -2.40 -8.07
C ALA A 25 12.24 -1.23 -8.03
N ALA A 26 12.27 -0.40 -9.09
CA ALA A 26 13.12 0.80 -9.15
C ALA A 26 12.63 1.97 -8.27
N ARG A 27 11.43 1.88 -7.69
CA ARG A 27 10.82 2.95 -6.87
C ARG A 27 11.23 2.87 -5.41
N THR A 28 11.24 4.01 -4.72
CA THR A 28 11.37 4.02 -3.26
C THR A 28 10.11 3.48 -2.59
N ALA A 29 10.20 3.09 -1.32
CA ALA A 29 9.03 2.66 -0.55
C ALA A 29 7.96 3.77 -0.49
N LEU A 30 8.38 5.02 -0.28
CA LEU A 30 7.49 6.17 -0.22
C LEU A 30 6.77 6.42 -1.57
N GLU A 31 7.47 6.30 -2.69
CA GLU A 31 6.87 6.45 -4.02
C GLU A 31 5.80 5.39 -4.29
N ARG A 32 6.07 4.13 -3.95
CA ARG A 32 5.09 3.04 -4.10
C ARG A 32 3.86 3.27 -3.23
N ASP A 33 4.08 3.64 -1.98
CA ASP A 33 3.00 3.91 -1.03
C ASP A 33 2.15 5.11 -1.46
N LEU A 34 2.76 6.13 -2.05
CA LEU A 34 2.03 7.29 -2.62
C LEU A 34 1.16 6.89 -3.80
N LEU A 35 1.61 5.98 -4.67
CA LEU A 35 0.77 5.45 -5.77
C LEU A 35 -0.44 4.69 -5.22
N ILE A 36 -0.22 3.83 -4.21
CA ILE A 36 -1.30 3.06 -3.55
C ILE A 36 -2.27 4.01 -2.83
N ALA A 37 -1.75 4.98 -2.07
CA ALA A 37 -2.57 5.96 -1.35
C ALA A 37 -3.38 6.84 -2.32
N THR A 38 -2.82 7.19 -3.47
CA THR A 38 -3.55 7.94 -4.51
C THR A 38 -4.70 7.11 -5.08
N ALA A 39 -4.44 5.85 -5.46
CA ALA A 39 -5.48 4.92 -5.93
C ALA A 39 -6.61 4.76 -4.91
N PHE A 40 -6.24 4.63 -3.63
CA PHE A 40 -7.21 4.51 -2.54
C PHE A 40 -8.07 5.77 -2.40
N LEU A 41 -7.45 6.96 -2.39
CA LEU A 41 -8.17 8.22 -2.23
C LEU A 41 -9.13 8.48 -3.40
N GLU A 42 -8.71 8.19 -4.65
CA GLU A 42 -9.56 8.26 -5.84
C GLU A 42 -10.80 7.35 -5.72
N HIS A 43 -10.66 6.16 -5.12
CA HIS A 43 -11.78 5.25 -4.91
C HIS A 43 -12.74 5.72 -3.82
N THR A 44 -12.27 6.55 -2.88
CA THR A 44 -13.08 7.09 -1.76
C THR A 44 -13.68 8.47 -2.03
N ASP A 45 -13.66 8.95 -3.29
CA ASP A 45 -14.08 10.30 -3.71
C ASP A 45 -13.41 11.43 -2.90
N THR A 46 -12.25 11.13 -2.30
CA THR A 46 -11.47 12.08 -1.52
C THR A 46 -10.34 12.61 -2.39
N PRO A 47 -10.17 13.94 -2.53
CA PRO A 47 -9.12 14.48 -3.37
C PRO A 47 -7.74 14.12 -2.80
N ALA A 48 -6.89 13.50 -3.63
CA ALA A 48 -5.51 13.19 -3.30
C ALA A 48 -4.64 14.46 -3.31
N THR A 49 -4.84 15.30 -2.29
CA THR A 49 -3.95 16.41 -1.97
C THR A 49 -2.73 15.89 -1.22
N ALA A 50 -1.61 16.62 -1.24
CA ALA A 50 -0.42 16.28 -0.43
C ALA A 50 -0.76 16.08 1.06
N HIS A 51 -1.72 16.84 1.59
CA HIS A 51 -2.19 16.69 2.97
C HIS A 51 -2.95 15.38 3.19
N GLN A 52 -3.90 15.03 2.30
CA GLN A 52 -4.64 13.77 2.42
C GLN A 52 -3.74 12.56 2.19
N LEU A 53 -2.78 12.65 1.27
CA LEU A 53 -1.77 11.61 1.06
C LEU A 53 -0.89 11.44 2.29
N LYS A 54 -0.38 12.53 2.89
CA LYS A 54 0.36 12.45 4.16
C LYS A 54 -0.49 11.77 5.23
N ARG A 55 -1.75 12.17 5.38
CA ARG A 55 -2.69 11.59 6.36
C ARG A 55 -2.96 10.11 6.13
N ALA A 56 -3.15 9.68 4.88
CA ALA A 56 -3.32 8.26 4.55
C ALA A 56 -2.09 7.44 4.96
N LEU A 57 -0.90 8.04 4.87
CA LEU A 57 0.37 7.41 5.19
C LEU A 57 0.79 7.52 6.67
N GLU A 58 0.09 8.30 7.51
CA GLU A 58 0.40 8.46 8.95
C GLU A 58 0.36 7.13 9.72
N SER A 59 -0.42 6.16 9.23
CA SER A 59 -0.46 4.82 9.82
C SER A 59 0.82 4.01 9.58
N TRP A 60 1.61 4.37 8.56
CA TRP A 60 2.82 3.65 8.13
C TRP A 60 4.10 4.45 8.34
N TYR A 61 4.00 5.77 8.49
CA TYR A 61 5.12 6.68 8.68
C TYR A 61 4.83 7.60 9.87
N THR A 62 5.70 7.56 10.88
CA THR A 62 5.55 8.38 12.09
C THR A 62 5.68 9.86 11.80
N ASP A 63 6.57 10.23 10.88
CA ASP A 63 6.58 11.54 10.24
C ASP A 63 7.20 11.43 8.85
N ILE A 64 6.54 12.02 7.86
CA ILE A 64 7.08 12.19 6.51
C ILE A 64 7.51 13.64 6.39
N GLY A 65 8.81 13.84 6.18
CA GLY A 65 9.38 15.17 5.94
C GLY A 65 8.70 15.84 4.75
N HIS A 66 8.46 17.15 4.86
CA HIS A 66 7.83 17.90 3.78
C HIS A 66 8.64 17.80 2.47
N ALA A 67 9.97 17.91 2.56
CA ALA A 67 10.85 17.76 1.40
C ALA A 67 10.73 16.37 0.77
N ASP A 68 10.72 15.30 1.57
CA ASP A 68 10.66 13.92 1.08
C ASP A 68 9.35 13.64 0.35
N LEU A 69 8.23 14.10 0.91
CA LEU A 69 6.91 13.99 0.28
C LEU A 69 6.88 14.67 -1.08
N TYR A 70 7.31 15.93 -1.16
CA TYR A 70 7.26 16.68 -2.42
C TYR A 70 8.30 16.21 -3.43
N ASN A 71 9.46 15.72 -2.99
CA ASN A 71 10.45 15.08 -3.86
C ASN A 71 9.88 13.80 -4.48
N ALA A 72 9.23 12.95 -3.69
CA ALA A 72 8.60 11.73 -4.18
C ALA A 72 7.42 12.03 -5.14
N LEU A 73 6.56 12.99 -4.80
CA LEU A 73 5.48 13.44 -5.69
C LEU A 73 6.03 13.99 -7.01
N ASN A 74 7.07 14.83 -6.96
CA ASN A 74 7.70 15.38 -8.14
C ASN A 74 8.36 14.30 -9.01
N SER A 75 9.02 13.31 -8.39
CA SER A 75 9.58 12.14 -9.07
C SER A 75 8.50 11.36 -9.82
N LEU A 76 7.39 11.02 -9.14
CA LEU A 76 6.25 10.31 -9.73
C LEU A 76 5.57 11.09 -10.85
N THR A 77 5.47 12.42 -10.73
CA THR A 77 4.93 13.27 -11.80
C THR A 77 5.89 13.37 -12.99
N THR A 78 7.18 13.49 -12.74
CA THR A 78 8.22 13.51 -13.79
C THR A 78 8.21 12.21 -14.60
N ASP A 79 7.96 11.09 -13.94
CA ASP A 79 7.88 9.78 -14.60
C ASP A 79 6.51 9.46 -15.20
N HIS A 80 5.61 10.44 -15.24
CA HIS A 80 4.25 10.31 -15.79
C HIS A 80 3.44 9.19 -15.13
N LEU A 81 3.64 8.96 -13.82
CA LEU A 81 2.83 8.01 -13.03
C LEU A 81 1.72 8.73 -12.25
N LEU A 82 1.99 9.97 -11.85
CA LEU A 82 1.00 10.89 -11.33
C LEU A 82 0.90 12.11 -12.23
N GLU A 83 -0.25 12.75 -12.24
CA GLU A 83 -0.43 14.08 -12.80
C GLU A 83 -1.02 14.99 -11.72
N GLY A 84 -0.55 16.23 -11.69
CA GLY A 84 -0.98 17.24 -10.72
C GLY A 84 -1.75 18.35 -11.43
N THR A 85 -2.91 18.74 -10.92
CA THR A 85 -3.58 19.96 -11.40
C THR A 85 -2.81 21.19 -10.91
N THR A 86 -2.17 21.90 -11.84
CA THR A 86 -1.42 23.14 -11.56
C THR A 86 -2.31 24.37 -11.37
N THR A 87 -3.64 24.20 -11.51
CA THR A 87 -4.61 25.30 -11.60
C THR A 87 -5.16 25.77 -10.25
N THR A 88 -4.84 25.10 -9.14
CA THR A 88 -5.30 25.49 -7.80
C THR A 88 -4.17 25.57 -6.77
N PRO A 89 -4.27 26.42 -5.73
CA PRO A 89 -3.28 26.52 -4.64
C PRO A 89 -3.15 25.23 -3.80
N ARG A 90 -3.96 24.22 -4.11
CA ARG A 90 -3.88 22.86 -3.59
C ARG A 90 -3.76 21.96 -4.82
N ASN A 91 -2.54 21.53 -5.15
CA ASN A 91 -2.32 20.55 -6.19
C ASN A 91 -3.09 19.26 -5.80
N HIS A 92 -3.98 18.82 -6.68
CA HIS A 92 -4.57 17.49 -6.58
C HIS A 92 -3.77 16.55 -7.48
N TYR A 93 -3.43 15.38 -6.95
CA TYR A 93 -2.73 14.35 -7.69
C TYR A 93 -3.73 13.30 -8.15
N TYR A 94 -3.50 12.77 -9.34
CA TYR A 94 -4.28 11.69 -9.90
C TYR A 94 -3.36 10.72 -10.65
N LEU A 95 -3.74 9.45 -10.65
CA LEU A 95 -3.02 8.42 -11.39
C LEU A 95 -3.19 8.66 -12.88
N THR A 96 -2.08 8.63 -13.60
CA THR A 96 -2.11 8.56 -15.06
C THR A 96 -2.46 7.14 -15.50
N PRO A 97 -2.81 6.92 -16.78
CA PRO A 97 -2.91 5.55 -17.33
C PRO A 97 -1.65 4.70 -17.08
N GLY A 98 -0.47 5.32 -17.09
CA GLY A 98 0.80 4.64 -16.77
C GLY A 98 0.94 4.27 -15.29
N GLY A 99 0.42 5.10 -14.39
CA GLY A 99 0.33 4.80 -12.96
C GLY A 99 -0.59 3.62 -12.67
N TYR A 100 -1.78 3.59 -13.29
CA TYR A 100 -2.71 2.46 -13.16
C TYR A 100 -2.11 1.17 -13.69
N HIS A 101 -1.57 1.17 -14.92
CA HIS A 101 -0.96 -0.03 -15.50
C HIS A 101 0.19 -0.56 -14.62
N LEU A 102 0.97 0.33 -14.00
CA LEU A 102 2.04 -0.06 -13.09
C LEU A 102 1.49 -0.76 -11.83
N LEU A 103 0.41 -0.24 -11.24
CA LEU A 103 -0.25 -0.85 -10.09
C LEU A 103 -0.90 -2.19 -10.44
N GLU A 104 -1.58 -2.28 -11.58
CA GLU A 104 -2.18 -3.52 -12.09
C GLU A 104 -1.11 -4.60 -12.30
N THR A 105 0.00 -4.26 -12.96
CA THR A 105 1.13 -5.18 -13.17
C THR A 105 1.68 -5.69 -11.83
N TYR A 106 1.77 -4.83 -10.82
CA TYR A 106 2.23 -5.21 -9.50
C TYR A 106 1.22 -6.13 -8.77
N ILE A 107 -0.08 -5.82 -8.86
CA ILE A 107 -1.14 -6.67 -8.29
C ILE A 107 -1.12 -8.05 -8.94
N ASP A 108 -1.01 -8.12 -10.27
CA ASP A 108 -0.90 -9.38 -11.01
C ASP A 108 0.32 -10.18 -10.53
N HIS A 109 1.47 -9.52 -10.36
CA HIS A 109 2.65 -10.15 -9.79
C HIS A 109 2.39 -10.72 -8.38
N LEU A 110 1.75 -9.97 -7.48
CA LEU A 110 1.39 -10.47 -6.15
C LEU A 110 0.44 -11.67 -6.23
N GLN A 111 -0.51 -11.67 -7.16
CA GLN A 111 -1.41 -12.79 -7.39
C GLN A 111 -0.66 -14.03 -7.89
N THR A 112 0.35 -13.88 -8.75
CA THR A 112 1.17 -15.02 -9.18
C THR A 112 1.93 -15.65 -8.01
N ILE A 113 2.44 -14.84 -7.07
CA ILE A 113 3.09 -15.34 -5.85
C ILE A 113 2.08 -16.07 -4.96
N ASN A 114 0.90 -15.50 -4.77
CA ASN A 114 -0.13 -16.05 -3.90
C ASN A 114 -0.78 -17.33 -4.46
N ASN A 115 -0.90 -17.42 -5.78
CA ASN A 115 -1.54 -18.56 -6.48
C ASN A 115 -0.52 -19.62 -6.94
N ALA A 116 0.78 -19.44 -6.68
CA ALA A 116 1.77 -20.45 -7.02
C ALA A 116 1.47 -21.76 -6.26
N PRO A 117 1.48 -22.93 -6.92
CA PRO A 117 1.09 -24.21 -6.31
C PRO A 117 1.98 -24.68 -5.15
N SER A 118 3.08 -23.98 -4.89
CA SER A 118 4.01 -24.20 -3.77
C SER A 118 3.83 -23.19 -2.62
N SER A 119 3.04 -22.14 -2.81
CA SER A 119 2.79 -21.09 -1.82
C SER A 119 1.65 -21.50 -0.90
N THR A 120 1.88 -22.52 -0.06
CA THR A 120 1.17 -22.55 1.22
C THR A 120 1.80 -21.42 2.04
N THR A 121 1.32 -20.19 1.86
CA THR A 121 1.79 -19.02 2.62
C THR A 121 1.47 -19.26 4.08
N THR A 122 2.42 -19.87 4.78
CA THR A 122 2.30 -20.16 6.20
C THR A 122 2.62 -18.85 6.90
N VAL A 123 1.58 -18.08 7.22
CA VAL A 123 1.71 -16.90 8.07
C VAL A 123 1.90 -17.40 9.50
N THR A 124 3.14 -17.44 9.99
CA THR A 124 3.42 -17.77 11.39
C THR A 124 3.15 -16.55 12.26
N ILE A 125 1.95 -16.49 12.84
CA ILE A 125 1.62 -15.50 13.87
C ILE A 125 2.05 -16.08 15.21
N THR A 126 3.04 -15.45 15.86
CA THR A 126 3.39 -15.79 17.24
C THR A 126 2.40 -15.09 18.16
N LEU A 127 1.61 -15.85 18.89
CA LEU A 127 0.57 -15.32 19.74
C LEU A 127 1.05 -15.32 21.18
N GLU A 128 0.80 -14.22 21.89
CA GLU A 128 1.18 -14.08 23.30
C GLU A 128 0.48 -15.13 24.19
N HIS A 129 -0.62 -15.72 23.70
CA HIS A 129 -1.37 -16.77 24.36
C HIS A 129 -1.76 -17.86 23.34
N PRO A 130 -1.77 -19.14 23.74
CA PRO A 130 -2.18 -20.23 22.86
C PRO A 130 -3.64 -20.06 22.43
N ILE A 131 -3.89 -20.17 21.13
CA ILE A 131 -5.26 -20.19 20.58
C ILE A 131 -5.95 -21.46 21.05
N THR A 132 -7.17 -21.30 21.55
CA THR A 132 -8.06 -22.44 21.77
C THR A 132 -8.95 -22.68 20.55
N PRO A 133 -9.42 -23.91 20.32
CA PRO A 133 -10.38 -24.20 19.24
C PRO A 133 -11.60 -23.26 19.23
N GLY A 134 -12.07 -22.83 20.41
CA GLY A 134 -13.20 -21.90 20.54
C GLY A 134 -12.90 -20.48 20.03
N ASP A 135 -11.63 -20.05 20.05
CA ASP A 135 -11.23 -18.75 19.49
C ASP A 135 -11.29 -18.78 17.96
N ILE A 136 -10.94 -19.92 17.35
CA ILE A 136 -11.00 -20.15 15.90
C ILE A 136 -12.46 -20.17 15.45
N GLU A 137 -13.32 -20.91 16.15
CA GLU A 137 -14.76 -20.97 15.85
C GLU A 137 -15.40 -19.58 15.92
N ARG A 138 -15.08 -18.80 16.95
CA ARG A 138 -15.60 -17.45 17.12
C ARG A 138 -15.11 -16.49 16.02
N ALA A 139 -13.86 -16.61 15.58
CA ALA A 139 -13.32 -15.82 14.47
C ALA A 139 -14.01 -16.20 13.15
N TYR A 140 -14.20 -17.49 12.90
CA TYR A 140 -14.90 -17.99 11.72
C TYR A 140 -16.35 -17.50 11.66
N THR A 141 -17.10 -17.60 12.76
CA THR A 141 -18.48 -17.10 12.84
C THR A 141 -18.57 -15.60 12.58
N LYS A 142 -17.62 -14.80 13.10
CA LYS A 142 -17.57 -13.35 12.86
C LYS A 142 -17.31 -13.01 11.39
N LEU A 143 -16.40 -13.73 10.73
CA LEU A 143 -16.11 -13.52 9.31
C LEU A 143 -17.32 -13.89 8.45
N GLN A 144 -17.98 -15.00 8.78
CA GLN A 144 -19.16 -15.45 8.06
C GLN A 144 -20.34 -14.48 8.20
N THR A 145 -20.58 -13.95 9.40
CA THR A 145 -21.61 -12.92 9.63
C THR A 145 -21.29 -11.60 8.94
N HIS A 146 -20.01 -11.25 8.80
CA HIS A 146 -19.61 -10.03 8.08
C HIS A 146 -19.79 -10.18 6.56
N MET A 147 -19.60 -11.38 6.01
CA MET A 147 -19.83 -11.67 4.59
C MET A 147 -21.32 -11.78 4.23
N GLU A 148 -22.16 -12.20 5.17
CA GLU A 148 -23.61 -12.32 4.96
C GLU A 148 -24.36 -10.98 5.15
N GLY A 149 -23.75 -9.97 5.79
CA GLY A 149 -24.31 -8.63 5.98
C GLY A 149 -24.20 -7.67 4.77
N HIS A 150 -23.67 -8.15 3.64
CA HIS A 150 -23.51 -7.39 2.39
C HIS A 150 -24.28 -8.01 1.22
N ARG A 151 -25.51 -8.48 1.48
CA ARG A 151 -26.50 -8.81 0.43
C ARG A 151 -27.71 -7.90 0.51
#